data_AF-A0A7K1CVG6-F1
#
_entry.id   AF-A0A7K1CVG6-F1
#
_cell.length_a   1.000
_cell.length_b   1.000
_cell.length_c   1.000
_cell.angle_alpha   90.00
_cell.angle_beta   90.00
_cell.angle_gamma   90.00
#
_symmetry.space_group_name_H-M   'P 1'
#
loop_
_entity.id
_entity.type
_entity.pdbx_description
1 polymer ?
#
loop_
_entity_poly.entity_id
_entity_poly.type
_entity_poly.pdbx_seq_one_letter_code
_entity_poly.pdbx_strand_id
1 'polypeptide(L)'
;MPNWLNLLLNPAKTIPTTTWSNRGGQWKFEPKSFLMLTLGLWIFGSGEAALVNAGIGVSPWTVLAEGIASNLSVSVGVATFIVSVSVLLLWLPLRQYPGIGTIMNAIVIATAIDVMRAFW
;
A
#
# COMPACT_ATOMS: atom_id res chain seq x y z
N MET A 1 3.83 -42.35 -8.54
CA MET A 1 4.20 -41.40 -7.47
C MET A 1 2.94 -41.03 -6.70
N PRO A 2 2.97 -41.01 -5.36
CA PRO A 2 1.75 -40.86 -4.58
C PRO A 2 1.22 -39.41 -4.64
N ASN A 3 -0.09 -39.28 -4.88
CA ASN A 3 -0.80 -38.02 -5.22
C ASN A 3 -0.66 -36.89 -4.19
N TRP A 4 -0.28 -37.19 -2.95
CA TRP A 4 -0.11 -36.21 -1.86
C TRP A 4 1.11 -35.29 -2.05
N LEU A 5 2.14 -35.75 -2.76
CA LEU A 5 3.33 -34.94 -3.05
C LEU A 5 2.99 -33.79 -4.01
N ASN A 6 2.08 -34.03 -4.97
CA ASN A 6 1.62 -33.01 -5.92
C ASN A 6 0.73 -31.95 -5.26
N LEU A 7 -0.01 -32.29 -4.20
CA LEU A 7 -0.81 -31.34 -3.42
C LEU A 7 0.06 -30.38 -2.61
N LEU A 8 1.22 -30.83 -2.12
CA LEU A 8 2.18 -29.98 -1.41
C LEU A 8 3.00 -29.10 -2.37
N LEU A 9 3.28 -29.59 -3.58
CA LEU A 9 4.17 -28.91 -4.52
C LEU A 9 3.45 -27.98 -5.51
N ASN A 10 2.14 -28.12 -5.72
CA ASN A 10 1.38 -27.18 -6.54
C ASN A 10 0.84 -26.01 -5.70
N PRO A 11 1.36 -24.79 -5.85
CA PRO A 11 0.74 -23.62 -5.24
C PRO A 11 -0.68 -23.44 -5.79
N ALA A 12 -1.65 -23.19 -4.90
CA ALA A 12 -3.02 -22.90 -5.27
C ALA A 12 -3.06 -21.66 -6.18
N LYS A 13 -3.28 -21.88 -7.48
CA LYS A 13 -3.08 -20.86 -8.53
C LYS A 13 -4.33 -20.04 -8.86
N THR A 14 -5.43 -20.25 -8.14
CA THR A 14 -6.73 -19.60 -8.40
C THR A 14 -6.96 -18.47 -7.42
N ILE A 15 -6.78 -17.24 -7.88
CA ILE A 15 -7.15 -16.03 -7.13
C ILE A 15 -8.68 -15.96 -7.10
N PRO A 16 -9.33 -15.98 -5.92
CA PRO A 16 -10.79 -15.90 -5.86
C PRO A 16 -11.25 -14.57 -6.44
N THR A 17 -12.12 -14.62 -7.46
CA THR A 17 -12.71 -13.42 -8.04
C THR A 17 -13.84 -12.93 -7.12
N THR A 18 -13.62 -11.82 -6.43
CA THR A 18 -14.63 -11.20 -5.57
C THR A 18 -15.54 -10.26 -6.36
N THR A 19 -16.68 -9.90 -5.76
CA THR A 19 -17.68 -8.98 -6.35
C THR A 19 -17.19 -7.54 -6.51
N TRP A 20 -16.09 -7.18 -5.84
CA TRP A 20 -15.44 -5.88 -5.89
C TRP A 20 -14.11 -5.89 -6.68
N SER A 21 -13.80 -7.00 -7.36
CA SER A 21 -12.58 -7.09 -8.17
C SER A 21 -12.82 -6.44 -9.53
N ASN A 22 -11.97 -5.45 -9.87
CA ASN A 22 -12.02 -4.76 -11.15
C ASN A 22 -11.65 -5.72 -12.28
N ARG A 23 -12.62 -6.08 -13.12
CA ARG A 23 -12.41 -6.88 -14.34
C ARG A 23 -12.04 -6.00 -15.53
N GLY A 24 -12.18 -4.69 -15.38
CA GLY A 24 -11.63 -3.69 -16.26
C GLY A 24 -10.12 -3.58 -16.14
N GLY A 25 -9.44 -3.16 -17.21
CA GLY A 25 -8.02 -2.83 -17.16
C GLY A 25 -7.68 -1.84 -16.03
N GLN A 26 -6.39 -1.71 -15.72
CA GLN A 26 -5.87 -1.01 -14.52
C GLN A 26 -6.30 0.47 -14.36
N TRP A 27 -6.83 1.07 -15.42
CA TRP A 27 -7.31 2.46 -15.48
C TRP A 27 -8.85 2.58 -15.53
N LYS A 28 -9.59 1.47 -15.46
CA LYS A 28 -11.05 1.53 -15.38
C LYS A 28 -11.47 1.86 -13.97
N PHE A 29 -12.25 2.92 -13.82
CA PHE A 29 -12.86 3.31 -12.56
C PHE A 29 -14.14 2.49 -12.33
N GLU A 30 -14.14 1.66 -11.28
CA GLU A 30 -15.31 0.96 -10.79
C GLU A 30 -15.59 1.38 -9.35
N PRO A 31 -16.75 1.99 -9.04
CA PRO A 31 -17.02 2.57 -7.72
C PRO A 31 -16.90 1.58 -6.56
N LYS A 32 -17.36 0.33 -6.73
CA LYS A 32 -17.30 -0.70 -5.68
C LYS A 32 -15.85 -1.08 -5.34
N SER A 33 -15.05 -1.29 -6.37
CA SER A 33 -13.63 -1.62 -6.29
C SER A 33 -12.85 -0.45 -5.65
N PHE A 34 -13.18 0.79 -6.01
CA PHE A 34 -12.57 2.01 -5.47
C PHE A 34 -12.90 2.22 -3.99
N LEU A 35 -14.15 2.02 -3.58
CA LEU A 35 -14.56 2.14 -2.18
C LEU A 35 -13.88 1.10 -1.31
N MET A 36 -13.89 -0.17 -1.74
CA MET A 36 -13.25 -1.25 -0.98
C MET A 36 -11.73 -1.04 -0.88
N LEU A 37 -11.10 -0.59 -1.97
CA LEU A 37 -9.68 -0.24 -1.98
C LEU A 37 -9.38 0.91 -1.02
N THR A 38 -10.13 2.01 -1.09
CA THR A 38 -9.94 3.16 -0.20
C THR A 38 -10.10 2.75 1.26
N LEU A 39 -11.14 1.98 1.60
CA LEU A 39 -11.36 1.50 2.97
C LEU A 39 -10.21 0.60 3.46
N GLY A 40 -9.76 -0.34 2.63
CA GLY A 40 -8.64 -1.21 2.97
C GLY A 40 -7.33 -0.44 3.18
N LEU A 41 -7.05 0.53 2.30
CA LEU A 41 -5.87 1.40 2.42
C LEU A 41 -5.94 2.29 3.66
N TRP A 42 -7.14 2.79 4.00
CA TRP A 42 -7.34 3.59 5.21
C TRP A 42 -7.07 2.76 6.47
N ILE A 43 -7.64 1.57 6.58
CA ILE A 43 -7.41 0.65 7.71
C ILE A 43 -5.92 0.30 7.82
N PHE A 44 -5.27 0.05 6.68
CA PHE A 44 -3.84 -0.24 6.63
C PHE A 44 -2.99 0.94 7.11
N GLY A 45 -3.25 2.15 6.61
CA GLY A 45 -2.53 3.36 7.04
C GLY A 45 -2.75 3.69 8.53
N SER A 46 -3.95 3.48 9.05
CA SER A 46 -4.24 3.58 10.49
C SER A 46 -3.44 2.57 11.31
N GLY A 47 -3.30 1.34 10.82
CA GLY A 47 -2.48 0.31 11.44
C GLY A 47 -1.01 0.71 11.49
N GLU A 48 -0.45 1.21 10.38
CA GLU A 48 0.92 1.73 10.34
C GLU A 48 1.11 2.89 11.32
N ALA A 49 0.18 3.85 11.37
CA ALA A 49 0.23 4.95 12.34
C ALA A 49 0.28 4.44 13.80
N ALA A 50 -0.50 3.40 14.11
CA ALA A 50 -0.50 2.77 15.43
C ALA A 50 0.81 2.07 15.75
N LEU A 51 1.40 1.36 14.78
CA LEU A 51 2.71 0.70 14.95
C LEU A 51 3.81 1.73 15.21
N VAL A 52 3.82 2.84 14.46
CA VAL A 52 4.81 3.91 14.63
C VAL A 52 4.65 4.58 15.99
N ASN A 53 3.41 4.89 16.42
CA ASN A 53 3.18 5.47 17.76
C ASN A 53 3.48 4.50 18.91
N ALA A 54 3.30 3.20 18.71
CA ALA A 54 3.62 2.18 19.72
C ALA A 54 5.13 1.89 19.86
N GLY A 55 5.95 2.28 18.88
CA GLY A 55 7.41 2.08 18.92
C GLY A 55 7.85 0.60 18.84
N ILE A 56 6.96 -0.31 18.45
CA ILE A 56 7.20 -1.76 18.41
C ILE A 56 7.87 -2.26 17.12
N GLY A 57 8.37 -1.33 16.30
CA GLY A 57 8.93 -1.59 14.98
C GLY A 57 7.91 -1.33 13.87
N VAL A 58 8.38 -0.75 12.78
CA VAL A 58 7.56 -0.31 11.65
C VAL A 58 8.07 -0.93 10.36
N SER A 59 7.26 -0.91 9.31
CA SER A 59 7.65 -1.47 8.02
C SER A 59 8.89 -0.75 7.46
N PRO A 60 9.79 -1.41 6.70
CA PRO A 60 11.00 -0.77 6.15
C PRO A 60 10.69 0.49 5.34
N TRP A 61 9.52 0.52 4.70
CA TRP A 61 9.01 1.67 3.98
C TRP A 61 8.75 2.87 4.91
N THR A 62 8.04 2.61 6.00
CA THR A 62 7.73 3.63 7.00
C THR A 62 8.96 4.05 7.80
N VAL A 63 9.91 3.14 8.09
CA VAL A 63 11.21 3.49 8.69
C VAL A 63 11.97 4.47 7.79
N LEU A 64 12.01 4.22 6.47
CA LEU A 64 12.68 5.11 5.53
C LEU A 64 12.02 6.50 5.53
N ALA A 65 10.68 6.55 5.49
CA ALA A 65 9.94 7.80 5.55
C ALA A 65 10.15 8.54 6.88
N GLU A 66 10.18 7.83 8.01
CA GLU A 66 10.46 8.39 9.34
C GLU A 66 11.89 8.93 9.45
N GLY A 67 12.87 8.20 8.89
CA GLY A 67 14.25 8.65 8.78
C GLY A 67 14.39 9.92 7.93
N ILE A 68 13.69 10.00 6.80
CA ILE A 68 13.66 11.22 5.97
C ILE A 68 12.93 12.35 6.70
N ALA A 69 11.80 12.07 7.35
CA ALA A 69 11.03 13.05 8.10
C ALA A 69 11.85 13.71 9.22
N SER A 70 12.62 12.93 9.96
CA SER A 70 13.50 13.43 11.02
C SER A 70 14.65 14.30 10.49
N ASN A 71 15.20 13.99 9.31
CA ASN A 71 16.26 14.79 8.70
C ASN A 71 15.72 16.08 8.04
N LEU A 72 14.53 16.04 7.45
CA LEU A 72 13.93 17.18 6.74
C LEU A 72 13.00 18.03 7.61
N SER A 73 12.76 17.65 8.87
CA SER A 73 11.79 18.30 9.77
C SER A 73 10.38 18.44 9.16
N VAL A 74 9.96 17.42 8.41
CA VAL A 74 8.62 17.33 7.79
C VAL A 74 7.77 16.27 8.50
N SER A 75 6.44 16.30 8.29
CA SER A 75 5.59 15.24 8.86
C SER A 75 5.88 13.89 8.21
N VAL A 76 5.69 12.81 8.98
CA VAL A 76 5.89 11.43 8.50
C VAL A 76 4.97 11.12 7.31
N GLY A 77 3.77 11.68 7.27
CA GLY A 77 2.86 11.57 6.13
C GLY A 77 3.42 12.21 4.87
N VAL A 78 3.95 13.43 4.97
CA VAL A 78 4.58 14.12 3.83
C VAL A 78 5.82 13.39 3.35
N ALA A 79 6.67 12.90 4.25
CA ALA A 79 7.83 12.09 3.89
C ALA A 79 7.40 10.79 3.16
N THR A 80 6.37 10.10 3.66
CA THR A 80 5.82 8.90 3.03
C THR A 80 5.28 9.19 1.62
N PHE A 81 4.63 10.33 1.43
CA PHE A 81 4.17 10.77 0.11
C PHE A 81 5.34 11.04 -0.84
N ILE A 82 6.37 11.75 -0.40
CA ILE A 82 7.57 12.04 -1.21
C ILE A 82 8.29 10.75 -1.60
N VAL A 83 8.47 9.82 -0.65
CA VAL A 83 9.05 8.49 -0.93
C VAL A 83 8.22 7.75 -1.96
N SER A 84 6.90 7.75 -1.81
CA SER A 84 5.99 7.08 -2.76
C SER A 84 6.10 7.67 -4.16
N VAL A 85 6.10 8.99 -4.30
CA VAL A 85 6.28 9.67 -5.60
C VAL A 85 7.66 9.35 -6.19
N SER A 86 8.71 9.40 -5.37
CA SER A 86 10.08 9.12 -5.82
C SER A 86 10.22 7.69 -6.34
N VAL A 87 9.62 6.72 -5.65
CA VAL A 87 9.63 5.32 -6.09
C VAL A 87 8.80 5.13 -7.37
N LEU A 88 7.66 5.81 -7.51
CA LEU A 88 6.88 5.79 -8.75
C LEU A 88 7.67 6.38 -9.94
N LEU A 89 8.47 7.43 -9.71
CA LEU A 89 9.35 7.98 -10.73
C LEU A 89 10.52 7.03 -11.06
N LEU A 90 11.10 6.37 -10.05
CA LEU A 90 12.11 5.33 -10.24
C LEU A 90 11.57 4.09 -10.97
N TRP A 91 10.25 3.90 -11.00
CA TRP A 91 9.59 2.86 -11.80
C TRP A 91 9.45 3.20 -13.28
N LEU A 92 9.58 4.47 -13.68
CA LEU A 92 9.55 4.88 -15.08
C LEU A 92 10.53 4.06 -15.97
N PRO A 93 11.80 3.80 -15.58
CA PRO A 93 12.69 2.95 -16.35
C PRO A 93 12.28 1.46 -16.40
N LEU A 94 11.48 0.97 -15.45
CA LEU A 94 11.02 -0.43 -15.40
C LEU A 94 9.84 -0.74 -16.33
N ARG A 95 9.29 0.27 -17.04
CA ARG A 95 8.18 0.13 -18.02
C ARG A 95 6.91 -0.54 -17.46
N GLN A 96 6.72 -0.52 -16.14
CA GLN A 96 5.49 -0.94 -15.49
C GLN A 96 4.56 0.26 -15.40
N TYR A 97 3.35 0.16 -15.97
CA TYR A 97 2.38 1.25 -15.91
C TYR A 97 1.73 1.29 -14.52
N PRO A 98 1.92 2.37 -13.72
CA PRO A 98 1.24 2.49 -12.45
C PRO A 98 -0.27 2.59 -12.69
N GLY A 99 -1.06 1.75 -12.04
CA GLY A 99 -2.51 1.79 -12.13
C GLY A 99 -3.13 2.81 -11.17
N ILE A 100 -4.43 3.04 -11.31
CA ILE A 100 -5.19 3.94 -10.40
C ILE A 100 -5.01 3.52 -8.94
N GLY A 101 -5.04 2.21 -8.68
CA GLY A 101 -4.88 1.69 -7.32
C GLY A 101 -3.50 1.95 -6.71
N THR A 102 -2.44 2.04 -7.52
CA THR A 102 -1.10 2.38 -7.05
C THR A 102 -1.02 3.84 -6.62
N ILE A 103 -1.61 4.74 -7.41
CA ILE A 103 -1.68 6.17 -7.07
C ILE A 103 -2.52 6.37 -5.81
N MET A 104 -3.66 5.68 -5.71
CA MET A 104 -4.50 5.71 -4.51
C MET A 104 -3.76 5.20 -3.28
N ASN A 105 -3.00 4.11 -3.40
CA ASN A 105 -2.21 3.58 -2.30
C ASN A 105 -1.24 4.64 -1.77
N ALA A 106 -0.47 5.28 -2.66
CA ALA A 106 0.47 6.33 -2.28
C ALA A 106 -0.19 7.52 -1.57
N ILE A 107 -1.35 7.97 -2.05
CA ILE A 107 -2.06 9.13 -1.48
C ILE A 107 -2.78 8.75 -0.18
N VAL A 108 -3.62 7.72 -0.21
CA VAL A 108 -4.50 7.35 0.90
C VAL A 108 -3.70 6.91 2.11
N ILE A 109 -2.63 6.12 1.93
CA ILE A 109 -1.80 5.69 3.06
C ILE A 109 -1.08 6.89 3.68
N ALA A 110 -0.49 7.78 2.86
CA ALA A 110 0.20 8.96 3.38
C ALA A 110 -0.76 9.86 4.17
N THR A 111 -1.96 10.11 3.65
CA THR A 111 -3.00 10.88 4.35
C THR A 111 -3.48 10.16 5.61
N ALA A 112 -3.73 8.86 5.56
CA ALA A 112 -4.18 8.09 6.72
C ALA A 112 -3.14 8.11 7.84
N ILE A 113 -1.85 7.96 7.53
CA ILE A 113 -0.77 8.04 8.52
C ILE A 113 -0.73 9.41 9.18
N ASP A 114 -0.79 10.49 8.39
CA ASP A 114 -0.71 11.87 8.91
C ASP A 114 -1.91 12.19 9.82
N VAL A 115 -3.12 11.86 9.36
CA VAL A 115 -4.36 12.10 10.12
C VAL A 115 -4.36 11.27 11.40
N MET A 116 -4.02 9.98 11.32
CA MET A 116 -4.09 9.10 12.48
C MET A 116 -3.02 9.41 13.51
N ARG A 117 -1.79 9.74 13.08
CA ARG A 117 -0.75 10.25 14.00
C ARG A 117 -1.07 11.63 14.56
N ALA A 118 -1.87 12.44 13.89
CA ALA A 118 -2.32 13.71 14.45
C ALA A 118 -3.43 13.52 15.50
N PHE A 119 -4.17 12.41 15.43
CA PHE A 119 -5.28 12.11 16.34
C PHE A 119 -4.85 11.52 17.69
N TRP A 120 -3.69 10.85 17.78
CA TRP A 120 -3.10 10.34 19.03
C TRP A 120 -1.58 10.21 18.95
#